data_AF-A0A1F9I575-F1
#
_entry.id   AF-A0A1F9I575-F1
#
_cell.length_a   1.000
_cell.length_b   1.000
_cell.length_c   1.000
_cell.angle_alpha   90.00
_cell.angle_beta   90.00
_cell.angle_gamma   90.00
#
_symmetry.space_group_name_H-M   'P 1'
#
loop_
_entity.id
_entity.type
_entity.pdbx_description
1 polymer ?
#
loop_
_entity_poly.entity_id
_entity_poly.type
_entity_poly.pdbx_seq_one_letter_code
_entity_poly.pdbx_strand_id
1 'polypeptide(L)' 'MENEQKKCMICAKATPLKGGICEPCQERIRREAMGGQADIRAQAEKELKKHGITPDREKGKKRETEGR' A
#
# COMPACT_ATOMS: atom_id res chain seq x y z
N MET A 1 -28.63 -13.55 -19.98
CA MET A 1 -27.26 -13.46 -19.46
C MET A 1 -27.18 -12.17 -18.70
N GLU A 2 -27.29 -12.22 -17.37
CA GLU A 2 -27.13 -11.04 -16.53
C GLU A 2 -25.74 -10.47 -16.77
N ASN A 3 -25.71 -9.19 -17.15
CA ASN A 3 -24.48 -8.44 -17.35
C ASN A 3 -23.85 -8.23 -15.97
N GLU A 4 -23.15 -9.24 -15.46
CA GLU A 4 -22.40 -9.17 -14.20
C GLU A 4 -21.45 -7.98 -14.31
N GLN A 5 -21.85 -6.88 -13.69
CA GLN A 5 -21.09 -5.65 -13.70
C GLN A 5 -19.74 -5.96 -13.05
N LYS A 6 -18.68 -5.95 -13.87
CA LYS A 6 -17.33 -6.25 -13.40
C LYS A 6 -17.01 -5.35 -12.21
N LYS A 7 -16.60 -5.97 -11.10
CA LYS A 7 -16.23 -5.30 -9.86
C LYS A 7 -14.73 -5.04 -9.84
N CYS A 8 -14.31 -3.97 -9.17
CA CYS A 8 -12.89 -3.68 -8.97
C CYS A 8 -12.21 -4.83 -8.21
N MET A 9 -11.07 -5.31 -8.71
CA MET A 9 -10.32 -6.41 -8.09
C MET A 9 -9.72 -6.07 -6.72
N ILE A 10 -9.68 -4.79 -6.34
CA ILE A 10 -9.07 -4.32 -5.09
C ILE A 10 -10.12 -4.00 -4.02
N CYS A 11 -11.19 -3.30 -4.40
CA CYS A 11 -12.20 -2.83 -3.44
C CYS A 11 -13.59 -3.45 -3.64
N ALA A 12 -13.74 -4.35 -4.62
CA ALA A 12 -14.99 -5.05 -4.96
C ALA A 12 -16.19 -4.15 -5.32
N LYS A 13 -15.98 -2.83 -5.49
CA LYS A 13 -17.03 -1.90 -5.91
C LYS A 13 -17.33 -2.07 -7.40
N ALA A 14 -18.61 -2.06 -7.74
CA ALA A 14 -19.07 -2.00 -9.13
C ALA A 14 -18.95 -0.55 -9.62
N THR A 15 -17.82 -0.25 -10.24
CA THR A 15 -17.46 1.08 -10.75
C THR A 15 -16.82 0.94 -12.12
N PRO A 16 -16.77 1.98 -12.97
CA PRO A 16 -16.00 1.93 -14.22
C PRO A 16 -14.56 1.47 -13.96
N LEU A 17 -14.15 0.42 -14.68
CA LEU A 17 -12.84 -0.20 -14.51
C LEU A 17 -11.96 0.10 -15.71
N LYS A 18 -10.68 0.35 -15.45
CA LYS A 18 -9.64 0.35 -16.47
C LYS A 18 -8.74 -0.85 -16.19
N GLY A 19 -8.73 -1.85 -17.07
CA GLY A 19 -7.98 -3.09 -16.83
C GLY A 19 -8.36 -3.85 -15.55
N GLY A 20 -9.63 -3.81 -15.14
CA GLY A 20 -10.12 -4.57 -13.97
C GLY A 20 -9.99 -3.87 -12.61
N ILE A 21 -9.34 -2.70 -12.54
CA ILE A 21 -9.18 -1.92 -11.30
C ILE A 21 -9.81 -0.54 -11.49
N CYS A 22 -10.47 -0.02 -10.45
CA CYS A 22 -11.00 1.34 -10.46
C CYS A 22 -9.90 2.39 -10.29
N GLU A 23 -10.11 3.58 -10.84
CA GLU A 23 -9.14 4.68 -10.84
C GLU A 23 -8.59 5.03 -9.43
N PRO A 24 -9.40 5.14 -8.36
CA PRO A 24 -8.90 5.44 -7.01
C PRO A 24 -8.00 4.34 -6.42
N CYS A 25 -8.19 3.09 -6.83
CA CYS A 25 -7.33 1.99 -6.40
C CYS A 25 -6.03 1.98 -7.21
N GLN A 26 -6.08 2.28 -8.51
CA GLN A 26 -4.87 2.43 -9.32
C GLN A 26 -3.98 3.56 -8.82
N GLU A 27 -4.54 4.71 -8.47
CA GLU A 27 -3.78 5.85 -7.96
C GLU A 27 -3.07 5.51 -6.65
N ARG A 28 -3.77 4.83 -5.72
CA ARG A 28 -3.17 4.36 -4.46
C ARG A 28 -1.99 3.43 -4.71
N ILE A 29 -2.15 2.42 -5.56
CA ILE A 29 -1.08 1.48 -5.92
C ILE A 29 0.11 2.22 -6.55
N ARG A 30 -0.14 3.18 -7.45
CA ARG A 30 0.91 4.00 -8.05
C ARG A 30 1.65 4.84 -7.01
N ARG A 31 0.92 5.47 -6.08
CA ARG A 31 1.52 6.27 -5.01
C ARG A 31 2.38 5.41 -4.09
N GLU A 32 1.93 4.21 -3.76
CA GLU A 32 2.72 3.25 -2.96
C GLU A 32 3.98 2.80 -3.71
N ALA A 33 3.85 2.43 -4.99
CA ALA A 33 4.98 2.01 -5.83
C ALA A 33 6.02 3.12 -6.06
N MET A 34 5.58 4.38 -6.13
CA MET A 34 6.45 5.55 -6.26
C MET A 34 7.05 6.03 -4.92
N GLY A 35 6.91 5.24 -3.85
CA GLY A 35 7.54 5.56 -2.57
C GLY A 35 6.73 6.48 -1.66
N GLY A 36 5.42 6.62 -1.86
CA GLY A 36 4.54 7.37 -0.96
C GLY A 36 4.51 6.85 0.49
N GLN A 37 5.00 5.63 0.74
CA GLN A 37 5.25 5.14 2.10
C GLN A 37 6.52 5.71 2.74
N ALA A 38 7.48 6.20 1.95
CA ALA A 38 8.75 6.71 2.46
C ALA A 38 8.55 7.99 3.27
N ASP A 39 7.71 8.91 2.80
CA ASP A 39 7.41 10.16 3.53
C ASP A 39 6.69 9.89 4.86
N ILE A 40 5.70 8.99 4.83
CA ILE A 40 4.94 8.59 6.03
C ILE A 40 5.89 7.93 7.05
N ARG A 41 6.78 7.04 6.59
CA ARG A 41 7.78 6.41 7.46
C ARG A 41 8.76 7.43 8.02
N ALA A 42 9.28 8.35 7.20
CA ALA A 42 10.23 9.37 7.65
C ALA A 42 9.62 10.29 8.72
N GLN A 43 8.36 10.68 8.56
CA GLN A 43 7.64 11.47 9.57
C GLN A 43 7.39 10.65 10.85
N ALA A 44 6.97 9.39 10.72
CA ALA A 44 6.79 8.51 11.87
C ALA A 44 8.10 8.27 12.64
N GLU A 45 9.21 8.03 11.93
CA GLU A 45 10.54 7.90 12.53
C GLU A 45 10.98 9.18 13.25
N LYS A 46 10.67 10.36 12.68
CA LYS A 46 10.96 11.65 13.32
C LYS A 46 10.19 11.83 14.63
N GLU A 47 8.90 11.46 14.67
CA GLU A 47 8.11 11.54 15.90
C GLU A 47 8.58 10.52 16.95
N LEU A 48 8.86 9.27 16.56
CA LEU A 48 9.39 8.25 17.48
C LEU A 48 10.71 8.70 18.12
N LYS A 49 11.61 9.31 17.33
CA LYS A 49 12.85 9.90 17.84
C LYS A 49 12.62 10.99 18.89
N LYS A 50 11.59 11.83 18.77
CA LYS A 50 11.25 12.84 19.79
C LYS A 50 10.87 12.20 21.13
N HIS A 51 10.29 11.00 21.09
CA HIS A 51 9.95 10.22 22.27
C HIS A 51 11.09 9.32 22.76
N GLY A 52 12.30 9.44 22.19
CA GLY A 52 13.46 8.63 22.54
C GLY A 52 13.39 7.18 22.04
N ILE A 53 12.42 6.85 21.19
CA ILE A 53 12.23 5.51 20.63
C ILE A 53 13.03 5.44 19.32
N THR A 54 14.05 4.58 19.28
CA THR A 54 14.73 4.25 18.03
C THR A 54 14.06 3.02 17.43
N PRO A 55 13.31 3.17 16.32
CA PRO A 55 12.68 2.02 15.68
C PRO A 55 13.75 1.07 15.15
N ASP A 56 13.66 -0.20 15.55
CA ASP A 56 14.54 -1.27 15.07
C ASP A 56 14.28 -1.52 13.58
N ARG A 57 15.17 -1.01 12.72
CA ARG A 57 15.06 -1.14 11.24
C ARG A 57 15.27 -2.57 10.77
N GLU A 58 15.76 -3.48 11.62
CA GLU A 58 16.10 -4.87 11.25
C GLU A 58 14.91 -5.82 11.25
N LYS A 59 13.88 -5.58 12.07
CA LYS A 59 12.64 -6.39 12.05
C LYS A 59 11.83 -6.29 10.75
N GLY A 60 12.05 -5.27 9.93
CA GLY A 60 11.38 -5.10 8.63
C GLY A 60 12.00 -5.91 7.48
N LYS A 61 13.31 -6.22 7.53
CA LYS A 61 14.01 -6.97 6.47
C LYS A 61 13.96 -8.48 6.66
N LYS A 62 13.78 -8.97 7.90
CA LYS A 62 13.83 -10.42 8.20
C LYS A 62 12.62 -11.22 7.67
N ARG A 63 11.52 -10.58 7.26
CA ARG A 63 10.35 -11.30 6.72
C ARG A 63 10.44 -11.65 5.23
N GLU A 64 11.41 -11.11 4.49
CA GLU A 64 11.55 -11.40 3.04
C GLU A 64 12.59 -12.49 2.72
N THR A 65 13.30 -13.02 3.72
CA THR A 65 14.38 -14.01 3.49
C THR A 65 14.19 -15.36 4.18
N GLU A 66 13.18 -15.53 5.03
CA GLU A 66 12.88 -16.80 5.70
C GLU A 66 11.65 -17.45 5.05
N GLY A 67 11.82 -17.92 3.81
CA GLY A 67 10.75 -18.51 3.02
C GLY A 67 11.23 -19.11 1.70
N ARG A 68 12.40 -19.74 1.70
CA ARG A 68 12.87 -20.58 0.60
C ARG A 68 13.51 -21.84 1.14
#